data_AF-A0A504KI55-F1
#
_entry.id   AF-A0A504KI55-F1
#
_cell.length_a   1.000
_cell.length_b   1.000
_cell.length_c   1.000
_cell.angle_alpha   90.00
_cell.angle_beta   90.00
_cell.angle_gamma   90.00
#
_symmetry.space_group_name_H-M   'P 1'
#
loop_
_entity.id
_entity.type
_entity.pdbx_description
1 polymer ?
#
loop_
_entity_poly.entity_id
_entity_poly.type
_entity_poly.pdbx_seq_one_letter_code
_entity_poly.pdbx_strand_id
1 'polypeptide(L)'
;MAGTVEGEKIDVSFNGKRCIHSRNCVLGNPHVFVPNAPGEWIHPEAADVEQVVALAENCPSGAISYHRKDGGPQEKPPVVNTIRLRENGPLAVHAEIVLGDETSFRATLCRCGQSQNKPFCDNSHIKSGFSATGEPPLKEAQVLEARDGPLKVTPTVNGPLKVEGNAEIVTGTGHTIARTTKVFLCRCGHSQNKPFCDGSHKRVGFVG
;
A
#
# COMPACT_ATOMS: atom_id res chain seq x y z
N MET A 1 -4.64 -10.36 13.71
CA MET A 1 -4.25 -11.70 13.25
C MET A 1 -3.08 -11.54 12.29
N ALA A 2 -1.97 -12.20 12.57
CA ALA A 2 -0.86 -12.35 11.63
C ALA A 2 -0.40 -13.80 11.70
N GLY A 3 -0.03 -14.40 10.57
CA GLY A 3 0.37 -15.79 10.52
C GLY A 3 0.72 -16.24 9.10
N THR A 4 1.34 -17.41 9.02
CA THR A 4 1.69 -18.08 7.77
C THR A 4 1.00 -19.44 7.75
N VAL A 5 0.36 -19.77 6.63
CA VAL A 5 -0.09 -21.12 6.32
C VAL A 5 0.96 -21.75 5.42
N GLU A 6 1.53 -22.86 5.87
CA GLU A 6 2.53 -23.61 5.13
C GLU A 6 1.85 -24.56 4.14
N GLY A 7 2.14 -24.40 2.84
CA GLY A 7 1.67 -25.31 1.79
C GLY A 7 2.74 -26.34 1.41
N GLU A 8 2.48 -27.22 0.46
CA GLU A 8 3.54 -28.10 -0.08
C GLU A 8 4.48 -27.30 -0.99
N LYS A 9 3.90 -26.47 -1.86
CA LYS A 9 4.62 -25.73 -2.91
C LYS A 9 4.77 -24.24 -2.64
N ILE A 10 3.96 -23.68 -1.76
CA ILE A 10 3.92 -22.25 -1.48
C ILE A 10 3.40 -21.99 -0.07
N ASP A 11 4.14 -21.19 0.69
CA ASP A 11 3.66 -20.67 1.97
C ASP A 11 2.95 -19.34 1.72
N VAL A 12 1.84 -19.10 2.41
CA VAL A 12 1.06 -17.87 2.29
C VAL A 12 0.99 -17.19 3.65
N SER A 13 1.51 -15.97 3.73
CA SER A 13 1.48 -15.15 4.95
C SER A 13 0.39 -14.09 4.87
N PHE A 14 -0.23 -13.80 6.00
CA PHE A 14 -1.19 -12.72 6.16
C PHE A 14 -0.83 -11.81 7.34
N ASN A 15 -0.88 -10.49 7.12
CA ASN A 15 -0.74 -9.47 8.14
C ASN A 15 -2.00 -8.60 8.24
N GLY A 16 -2.85 -8.88 9.22
CA GLY A 16 -4.11 -8.17 9.44
C GLY A 16 -3.96 -6.69 9.76
N LYS A 17 -2.83 -6.23 10.30
CA LYS A 17 -2.60 -4.78 10.55
C LYS A 17 -2.45 -3.99 9.26
N ARG A 18 -2.06 -4.65 8.16
CA ARG A 18 -1.90 -4.06 6.83
C ARG A 18 -3.15 -4.23 5.97
N CYS A 19 -4.06 -5.13 6.33
CA CYS A 19 -5.22 -5.45 5.49
C CYS A 19 -6.19 -4.27 5.43
N ILE A 20 -6.48 -3.82 4.20
CA ILE A 20 -7.50 -2.79 3.94
C ILE A 20 -8.86 -3.40 3.57
N HIS A 21 -9.06 -4.70 3.81
CA HIS A 21 -10.29 -5.42 3.44
C HIS A 21 -10.78 -5.10 2.02
N SER A 22 -9.87 -5.02 1.03
CA SER A 22 -10.26 -4.73 -0.36
C SER A 22 -11.06 -5.87 -0.99
N ARG A 23 -11.05 -7.05 -0.35
CA ARG A 23 -11.69 -8.30 -0.77
C ARG A 23 -11.14 -8.89 -2.07
N ASN A 24 -10.03 -8.37 -2.60
CA ASN A 24 -9.39 -8.92 -3.82
C ASN A 24 -9.07 -10.41 -3.68
N CYS A 25 -8.60 -10.84 -2.51
CA CYS A 25 -8.29 -12.25 -2.24
C CYS A 25 -9.54 -13.14 -2.23
N VAL A 26 -10.53 -12.83 -1.39
CA VAL A 26 -11.75 -13.65 -1.24
C VAL A 26 -12.65 -13.62 -2.47
N LEU A 27 -12.63 -12.53 -3.25
CA LEU A 27 -13.37 -12.45 -4.52
C LEU A 27 -12.60 -13.09 -5.68
N GLY A 28 -11.27 -13.05 -5.64
CA GLY A 28 -10.42 -13.63 -6.68
C GLY A 28 -10.42 -15.16 -6.63
N ASN A 29 -10.38 -15.75 -5.43
CA ASN A 29 -10.58 -17.19 -5.26
C ASN A 29 -11.08 -17.51 -3.83
N PRO A 30 -12.40 -17.78 -3.65
CA PRO A 30 -12.98 -18.07 -2.35
C PRO A 30 -12.67 -19.47 -1.81
N HIS A 31 -12.04 -20.34 -2.60
CA HIS A 31 -11.56 -21.65 -2.16
C HIS A 31 -10.17 -21.56 -1.54
N VAL A 32 -9.33 -20.65 -2.03
CA VAL A 32 -8.03 -20.33 -1.42
C VAL A 32 -8.20 -19.43 -0.20
N PHE A 33 -9.05 -18.39 -0.28
CA PHE A 33 -9.30 -17.46 0.82
C PHE A 33 -10.77 -17.54 1.25
N VAL A 34 -11.05 -18.36 2.27
CA VAL A 34 -12.42 -18.69 2.70
C VAL A 34 -12.90 -17.68 3.75
N PRO A 35 -13.76 -16.70 3.39
CA PRO A 35 -14.22 -15.71 4.35
C PRO A 35 -15.09 -16.36 5.43
N ASN A 36 -14.95 -15.91 6.68
CA ASN A 36 -15.72 -16.37 7.84
C ASN A 36 -15.56 -17.86 8.17
N ALA A 37 -14.47 -18.50 7.73
CA ALA A 37 -14.15 -19.85 8.17
C ALA A 37 -14.03 -19.86 9.71
N PRO A 38 -14.58 -20.87 10.40
CA PRO A 38 -14.46 -21.00 11.86
C PRO A 38 -13.04 -21.34 12.33
N GLY A 39 -12.13 -21.70 11.41
CA GLY A 39 -10.74 -22.05 11.68
C GLY A 39 -9.78 -21.45 10.65
N GLU A 40 -8.89 -22.27 10.11
CA GLU A 40 -8.02 -21.86 9.00
C GLU A 40 -8.86 -21.36 7.82
N TRP A 41 -8.44 -20.23 7.24
CA TRP A 41 -9.19 -19.53 6.20
C TRP A 41 -8.35 -19.29 4.93
N ILE A 42 -7.11 -19.77 4.92
CA ILE A 42 -6.19 -19.71 3.78
C ILE A 42 -5.82 -21.15 3.44
N HIS A 43 -6.08 -21.58 2.21
CA HIS A 43 -5.80 -22.94 1.73
C HIS A 43 -5.01 -22.85 0.41
N PRO A 44 -3.67 -22.78 0.46
CA PRO A 44 -2.85 -22.61 -0.74
C PRO A 44 -3.03 -23.74 -1.77
N GLU A 45 -3.30 -24.95 -1.29
CA GLU A 45 -3.49 -26.15 -2.13
C GLU A 45 -4.83 -26.17 -2.89
N ALA A 46 -5.73 -25.21 -2.64
CA ALA A 46 -7.02 -25.13 -3.33
C ALA A 46 -6.93 -24.54 -4.75
N ALA A 47 -5.74 -24.14 -5.20
CA ALA A 47 -5.47 -23.63 -6.54
C ALA A 47 -4.05 -23.99 -7.00
N ASP A 48 -3.77 -23.77 -8.29
CA ASP A 48 -2.39 -23.84 -8.77
C ASP A 48 -1.54 -22.69 -8.16
N VAL A 49 -0.21 -22.91 -8.09
CA VAL A 49 0.71 -21.96 -7.46
C VAL A 49 0.67 -20.59 -8.13
N GLU A 50 0.49 -20.55 -9.45
CA GLU A 50 0.46 -19.29 -10.21
C GLU A 50 -0.78 -18.45 -9.87
N GLN A 51 -1.93 -19.09 -9.65
CA GLN A 51 -3.14 -18.43 -9.16
C GLN A 51 -2.93 -17.89 -7.74
N VAL A 52 -2.30 -18.65 -6.84
CA VAL A 52 -2.01 -18.19 -5.48
C VAL A 52 -1.07 -16.98 -5.50
N VAL A 53 -0.02 -17.04 -6.32
CA VAL A 53 0.90 -15.92 -6.55
C VAL A 53 0.14 -14.70 -7.07
N ALA A 54 -0.67 -14.86 -8.12
CA ALA A 54 -1.45 -13.75 -8.69
C ALA A 54 -2.42 -13.14 -7.68
N LEU A 55 -3.04 -13.94 -6.81
CA LEU A 55 -3.93 -13.44 -5.75
C LEU A 55 -3.17 -12.64 -4.70
N ALA A 56 -2.02 -13.15 -4.26
CA ALA A 56 -1.15 -12.46 -3.31
C ALA A 56 -0.62 -11.14 -3.88
N GLU A 57 -0.18 -11.16 -5.14
CA GLU A 57 0.33 -9.97 -5.81
C GLU A 57 -0.75 -8.91 -6.10
N ASN A 58 -2.00 -9.34 -6.23
CA ASN A 58 -3.16 -8.45 -6.34
C ASN A 58 -3.66 -7.91 -4.99
N CYS A 59 -3.02 -8.26 -3.86
CA CYS A 59 -3.33 -7.68 -2.55
C CYS A 59 -2.81 -6.23 -2.47
N PRO A 60 -3.68 -5.20 -2.49
CA PRO A 60 -3.22 -3.83 -2.72
C PRO A 60 -2.41 -3.23 -1.58
N SER A 61 -2.52 -3.78 -0.38
CA SER A 61 -1.76 -3.33 0.79
C SER A 61 -0.55 -4.20 1.10
N GLY A 62 -0.30 -5.25 0.30
CA GLY A 62 0.72 -6.25 0.59
C GLY A 62 0.48 -6.97 1.92
N ALA A 63 -0.78 -7.03 2.37
CA ALA A 63 -1.15 -7.77 3.58
C ALA A 63 -1.06 -9.28 3.36
N ILE A 64 -1.11 -9.73 2.11
CA ILE A 64 -0.82 -11.10 1.71
C ILE A 64 0.53 -11.08 1.01
N SER A 65 1.40 -11.99 1.43
CA SER A 65 2.69 -12.29 0.79
C SER A 65 2.84 -13.80 0.70
N TYR A 66 3.84 -14.26 -0.04
CA TYR A 66 4.09 -15.68 -0.21
C TYR A 66 5.58 -16.00 -0.21
N HIS A 67 5.87 -17.29 0.00
CA HIS A 67 7.18 -17.86 -0.25
C HIS A 67 7.02 -19.13 -1.09
N ARG A 68 7.52 -19.11 -2.33
CA ARG A 68 7.51 -20.29 -3.20
C ARG A 68 8.55 -21.31 -2.77
N LYS A 69 8.18 -22.58 -2.81
CA LYS A 69 9.01 -23.76 -2.51
C LYS A 69 9.19 -24.68 -3.72
N ASP A 70 8.48 -24.39 -4.81
CA ASP A 70 8.51 -25.13 -6.08
C ASP A 70 9.62 -24.68 -7.05
N GLY A 71 10.49 -23.77 -6.61
CA GLY A 71 11.59 -23.21 -7.43
C GLY A 71 11.18 -22.10 -8.38
N GLY A 72 9.91 -21.69 -8.43
CA GLY A 72 9.48 -20.53 -9.20
C GLY A 72 9.89 -19.19 -8.58
N PRO A 73 9.69 -18.06 -9.29
CA PRO A 73 10.15 -16.75 -8.83
C PRO A 73 9.40 -16.27 -7.58
N GLN A 74 10.15 -15.75 -6.61
CA GLN A 74 9.60 -14.94 -5.53
C GLN A 74 9.12 -13.59 -6.04
N GLU A 75 8.28 -12.92 -5.26
CA GLU A 75 7.82 -11.56 -5.57
C GLU A 75 9.02 -10.62 -5.77
N LYS A 76 8.94 -9.77 -6.79
CA LYS A 76 9.99 -8.80 -7.16
C LYS A 76 9.48 -7.37 -7.03
N PRO A 77 10.37 -6.41 -6.79
CA PRO A 77 9.99 -4.99 -6.86
C PRO A 77 9.56 -4.61 -8.28
N PRO A 78 8.69 -3.59 -8.42
CA PRO A 78 8.26 -3.13 -9.73
C PRO A 78 9.38 -2.38 -10.47
N VAL A 79 9.31 -2.39 -11.80
CA VAL A 79 10.21 -1.62 -12.67
C VAL A 79 9.95 -0.11 -12.64
N VAL A 80 8.83 0.32 -12.03
CA VAL A 80 8.49 1.72 -11.79
C VAL A 80 7.84 1.80 -10.40
N ASN A 81 8.49 2.53 -9.51
CA ASN A 81 7.93 2.86 -8.21
C ASN A 81 6.78 3.84 -8.38
N THR A 82 5.61 3.51 -7.83
CA THR A 82 4.43 4.36 -7.90
C THR A 82 3.81 4.63 -6.54
N ILE A 83 3.29 5.84 -6.38
CA ILE A 83 2.43 6.26 -5.28
C ILE A 83 1.11 6.71 -5.89
N ARG A 84 0.13 5.81 -5.92
CA ARG A 84 -1.18 6.05 -6.52
C ARG A 84 -2.13 6.70 -5.53
N LEU A 85 -2.75 7.80 -5.96
CA LEU A 85 -3.81 8.45 -5.21
C LEU A 85 -5.13 7.70 -5.39
N ARG A 86 -5.77 7.32 -4.28
CA ARG A 86 -7.14 6.83 -4.32
C ARG A 86 -8.12 7.95 -3.98
N GLU A 87 -9.15 8.09 -4.80
CA GLU A 87 -10.26 9.02 -4.56
C GLU A 87 -10.81 8.83 -3.14
N ASN A 88 -10.93 9.92 -2.39
CA ASN A 88 -11.41 9.93 -0.99
C ASN A 88 -10.68 8.94 -0.06
N GLY A 89 -9.47 8.53 -0.45
CA GLY A 89 -8.85 7.34 0.10
C GLY A 89 -7.36 7.49 0.34
N PRO A 90 -6.70 6.35 0.60
CA PRO A 90 -5.29 6.30 0.96
C PRO A 90 -4.33 6.51 -0.23
N LEU A 91 -3.04 6.46 0.07
CA LEU A 91 -1.96 6.37 -0.91
C LEU A 91 -1.60 4.90 -1.09
N ALA A 92 -1.72 4.36 -2.32
CA ALA A 92 -1.28 3.00 -2.62
C ALA A 92 0.13 3.04 -3.22
N VAL A 93 1.10 2.51 -2.47
CA VAL A 93 2.52 2.48 -2.84
C VAL A 93 2.86 1.11 -3.41
N HIS A 94 3.54 1.08 -4.54
CA HIS A 94 4.11 -0.12 -5.17
C HIS A 94 5.57 0.18 -5.52
N ALA A 95 6.51 -0.41 -4.77
CA ALA A 95 7.95 -0.16 -4.82
C ALA A 95 8.67 -1.21 -3.95
N GLU A 96 10.01 -1.26 -3.93
CA GLU A 96 10.71 -1.88 -2.79
C GLU A 96 10.62 -0.94 -1.56
N ILE A 97 9.55 -1.06 -0.79
CA ILE A 97 9.23 -0.13 0.29
C ILE A 97 10.01 -0.51 1.55
N VAL A 98 10.82 0.42 2.05
CA VAL A 98 11.54 0.29 3.33
C VAL A 98 10.85 1.16 4.38
N LEU A 99 10.25 0.55 5.40
CA LEU A 99 9.55 1.22 6.49
C LEU A 99 10.06 0.69 7.84
N GLY A 100 10.91 1.46 8.51
CA GLY A 100 11.67 0.95 9.64
C GLY A 100 12.62 -0.15 9.18
N ASP A 101 12.54 -1.32 9.81
CA ASP A 101 13.32 -2.52 9.48
C ASP A 101 12.56 -3.50 8.58
N GLU A 102 11.34 -3.15 8.14
CA GLU A 102 10.53 -3.99 7.25
C GLU A 102 10.67 -3.56 5.80
N THR A 103 10.88 -4.54 4.92
CA THR A 103 10.77 -4.38 3.46
C THR A 103 9.51 -5.05 2.94
N SER A 104 8.81 -4.40 2.02
CA SER A 104 7.66 -5.00 1.32
C SER A 104 7.41 -4.35 -0.03
N PHE A 105 6.66 -5.01 -0.92
CA PHE A 105 6.49 -4.50 -2.29
C PHE A 105 5.25 -3.63 -2.49
N ARG A 106 4.23 -3.79 -1.64
CA ARG A 106 2.99 -3.02 -1.68
C ARG A 106 2.62 -2.52 -0.29
N ALA A 107 2.18 -1.28 -0.17
CA ALA A 107 1.59 -0.76 1.05
C ALA A 107 0.48 0.24 0.74
N THR A 108 -0.57 0.25 1.57
CA THR A 108 -1.61 1.28 1.49
C THR A 108 -1.51 2.17 2.73
N LEU A 109 -1.11 3.43 2.54
CA LEU A 109 -0.78 4.38 3.59
C LEU A 109 -1.89 5.40 3.83
N CYS A 110 -2.11 5.75 5.09
CA CYS A 110 -3.15 6.68 5.52
C CYS A 110 -2.89 8.09 4.96
N ARG A 111 -3.90 8.65 4.29
CA ARG A 111 -3.93 10.05 3.82
C ARG A 111 -4.88 10.94 4.64
N CYS A 112 -5.84 10.33 5.34
CA CYS A 112 -6.95 11.01 6.01
C CYS A 112 -6.66 11.46 7.45
N GLY A 113 -5.62 10.94 8.10
CA GLY A 113 -5.30 11.21 9.51
C GLY A 113 -6.09 10.38 10.53
N GLN A 114 -7.09 9.61 10.13
CA GLN A 114 -8.03 8.95 11.06
C GLN A 114 -7.73 7.47 11.31
N SER A 115 -6.77 6.87 10.61
CA SER A 115 -6.41 5.46 10.81
C SER A 115 -5.94 5.18 12.24
N GLN A 116 -6.35 4.07 12.82
CA GLN A 116 -5.84 3.55 14.10
C GLN A 116 -4.59 2.68 13.90
N ASN A 117 -4.30 2.30 12.65
CA ASN A 117 -3.12 1.51 12.26
C ASN A 117 -2.06 2.36 11.53
N LYS A 118 -1.95 3.66 11.84
CA LYS A 118 -0.96 4.54 11.21
C LYS A 118 0.45 3.92 11.27
N PRO A 119 1.26 4.03 10.20
CA PRO A 119 1.02 4.81 8.98
C PRO A 119 0.12 4.13 7.94
N PHE A 120 -0.32 2.90 8.16
CA PHE A 120 -1.18 2.15 7.24
C PHE A 120 -2.61 2.66 7.26
N CYS A 121 -3.34 2.42 6.16
CA CYS A 121 -4.77 2.64 6.09
C CYS A 121 -5.53 1.46 6.71
N ASP A 122 -6.60 1.74 7.44
CA ASP A 122 -7.52 0.77 8.03
C ASP A 122 -8.99 1.03 7.62
N ASN A 123 -9.18 1.81 6.56
CA ASN A 123 -10.48 2.30 6.06
C ASN A 123 -11.23 3.30 6.94
N SER A 124 -10.62 3.83 8.00
CA SER A 124 -11.25 4.90 8.82
C SER A 124 -11.66 6.13 8.00
N HIS A 125 -11.05 6.34 6.81
CA HIS A 125 -11.42 7.40 5.86
C HIS A 125 -12.89 7.35 5.41
N ILE A 126 -13.51 6.16 5.36
CA ILE A 126 -14.91 5.98 4.97
C ILE A 126 -15.82 6.57 6.05
N LYS A 127 -15.68 6.08 7.28
CA LYS A 127 -16.50 6.53 8.42
C LYS A 127 -16.24 7.99 8.79
N SER A 128 -15.02 8.48 8.57
CA SER A 128 -14.69 9.89 8.82
C SER A 128 -15.17 10.84 7.72
N GLY A 129 -15.74 10.35 6.62
CA GLY A 129 -16.15 11.18 5.48
C GLY A 129 -14.97 11.93 4.85
N PHE A 130 -13.77 11.33 4.81
CA PHE A 130 -12.61 11.98 4.22
C PHE A 130 -12.84 12.26 2.74
N SER A 131 -12.73 13.53 2.34
CA SER A 131 -12.90 13.96 0.96
C SER A 131 -11.59 14.53 0.41
N ALA A 132 -11.08 13.91 -0.67
CA ALA A 132 -9.92 14.39 -1.39
C ALA A 132 -9.78 13.70 -2.73
N THR A 133 -9.67 14.50 -3.80
CA THR A 133 -9.47 14.02 -5.17
C THR A 133 -8.28 13.05 -5.28
N GLY A 134 -8.47 12.01 -6.08
CA GLY A 134 -7.45 11.14 -6.65
C GLY A 134 -7.00 11.57 -8.05
N GLU A 135 -7.61 12.62 -8.60
CA GLU A 135 -7.37 13.21 -9.92
C GLU A 135 -7.05 14.72 -9.79
N PRO A 136 -5.98 15.12 -9.07
CA PRO A 136 -5.57 16.52 -9.05
C PRO A 136 -5.07 16.96 -10.45
N PRO A 137 -5.05 18.28 -10.73
CA PRO A 137 -4.56 18.79 -12.00
C PRO A 137 -3.15 18.29 -12.33
N LEU A 138 -2.94 17.92 -13.58
CA LEU A 138 -1.64 17.50 -14.08
C LEU A 138 -0.65 18.67 -13.98
N LYS A 139 0.59 18.35 -13.64
CA LYS A 139 1.72 19.29 -13.65
C LYS A 139 2.82 18.68 -14.51
N GLU A 140 3.59 19.54 -15.16
CA GLU A 140 4.82 19.10 -15.80
C GLU A 140 5.71 18.46 -14.74
N ALA A 141 5.98 17.17 -14.93
CA ALA A 141 6.82 16.41 -14.04
C ALA A 141 8.19 16.22 -14.69
N GLN A 142 9.24 16.56 -13.94
CA GLN A 142 10.62 16.33 -14.36
C GLN A 142 10.83 14.85 -14.70
N VAL A 143 11.76 14.56 -15.61
CA VAL A 143 12.17 13.19 -15.93
C VAL A 143 13.12 12.71 -14.83
N LEU A 144 12.95 11.46 -14.39
CA LEU A 144 13.93 10.82 -13.50
C LEU A 144 14.91 10.01 -14.34
N GLU A 145 16.17 10.00 -13.93
CA GLU A 145 17.20 9.13 -14.53
C GLU A 145 16.90 7.64 -14.27
N ALA A 146 16.35 7.31 -13.10
CA ALA A 146 15.87 5.99 -12.72
C ALA A 146 14.46 6.07 -12.10
N ARG A 147 13.63 5.05 -12.31
CA ARG A 147 12.22 5.03 -11.88
C ARG A 147 11.92 3.99 -10.81
N ASP A 148 12.91 3.18 -10.47
CA ASP A 148 12.87 2.03 -9.58
C ASP A 148 13.86 2.19 -8.41
N GLY A 149 14.09 1.09 -7.70
CA GLY A 149 14.96 1.00 -6.53
C GLY A 149 14.21 1.14 -5.20
N PRO A 150 14.94 1.10 -4.07
CA PRO A 150 14.34 1.22 -2.75
C PRO A 150 13.62 2.55 -2.53
N LEU A 151 12.44 2.48 -1.93
CA LEU A 151 11.62 3.64 -1.56
C LEU A 151 11.45 3.67 -0.04
N LYS A 152 12.26 4.50 0.63
CA LYS A 152 12.19 4.66 2.08
C LYS A 152 10.99 5.53 2.46
N VAL A 153 10.11 5.00 3.30
CA VAL A 153 8.94 5.71 3.83
C VAL A 153 9.12 5.90 5.33
N THR A 154 9.19 7.16 5.75
CA THR A 154 9.33 7.56 7.16
C THR A 154 8.12 8.39 7.59
N PRO A 155 7.21 7.86 8.42
CA PRO A 155 6.20 8.66 9.09
C PRO A 155 6.88 9.59 10.09
N THR A 156 6.88 10.90 9.85
CA THR A 156 7.44 11.84 10.81
C THR A 156 6.47 12.00 11.99
N VAL A 157 6.99 12.12 13.21
CA VAL A 157 6.21 12.34 14.44
C VAL A 157 5.24 13.51 14.23
N ASN A 158 3.94 13.27 14.43
CA ASN A 158 2.88 14.28 14.31
C ASN A 158 2.85 15.00 12.95
N GLY A 159 3.35 14.34 11.90
CA GLY A 159 3.64 14.98 10.63
C GLY A 159 3.42 14.11 9.39
N PRO A 160 3.89 14.57 8.22
CA PRO A 160 3.72 13.88 6.94
C PRO A 160 4.41 12.52 6.86
N LEU A 161 4.16 11.83 5.74
CA LEU A 161 5.03 10.76 5.27
C LEU A 161 6.19 11.39 4.51
N LYS A 162 7.41 11.25 5.00
CA LYS A 162 8.62 11.56 4.24
C LYS A 162 8.93 10.34 3.37
N VAL A 163 8.99 10.53 2.07
CA VAL A 163 9.32 9.48 1.10
C VAL A 163 10.62 9.85 0.40
N GLU A 164 11.57 8.93 0.38
CA GLU A 164 12.92 9.10 -0.19
C GLU A 164 13.24 7.92 -1.13
N GLY A 165 13.73 8.21 -2.32
CA GLY A 165 13.88 7.26 -3.43
C GLY A 165 13.06 7.69 -4.65
N ASN A 166 13.33 7.07 -5.79
CA ASN A 166 12.65 7.38 -7.05
C ASN A 166 11.19 6.93 -6.96
N ALA A 167 10.24 7.81 -7.27
CA ALA A 167 8.83 7.44 -7.37
C ALA A 167 8.06 8.37 -8.31
N GLU A 168 7.06 7.81 -8.96
CA GLU A 168 6.01 8.57 -9.64
C GLU A 168 4.75 8.63 -8.79
N ILE A 169 4.29 9.85 -8.52
CA ILE A 169 2.98 10.06 -7.92
C ILE A 169 1.98 10.09 -9.06
N VAL A 170 1.02 9.16 -9.03
CA VAL A 170 0.07 8.95 -10.10
C VAL A 170 -1.37 9.09 -9.61
N THR A 171 -2.27 9.54 -10.49
CA THR A 171 -3.70 9.60 -10.21
C THR A 171 -4.32 8.20 -10.13
N GLY A 172 -5.60 8.13 -9.75
CA GLY A 172 -6.37 6.89 -9.77
C GLY A 172 -6.34 6.21 -11.14
N THR A 173 -6.53 7.01 -12.20
CA THR A 173 -6.48 6.59 -13.60
C THR A 173 -5.06 6.32 -14.13
N GLY A 174 -4.02 6.76 -13.43
CA GLY A 174 -2.62 6.45 -13.74
C GLY A 174 -1.83 7.57 -14.39
N HIS A 175 -2.36 8.79 -14.50
CA HIS A 175 -1.59 9.93 -14.96
C HIS A 175 -0.56 10.37 -13.93
N THR A 176 0.68 10.64 -14.36
CA THR A 176 1.74 11.14 -13.49
C THR A 176 1.50 12.62 -13.17
N ILE A 177 1.46 12.95 -11.88
CA ILE A 177 1.31 14.34 -11.39
C ILE A 177 2.60 14.90 -10.80
N ALA A 178 3.54 14.01 -10.45
CA ALA A 178 4.87 14.38 -10.00
C ALA A 178 5.81 13.18 -10.14
N ARG A 179 7.09 13.46 -10.39
CA ARG A 179 8.19 12.52 -10.20
C ARG A 179 9.12 13.08 -9.15
N THR A 180 9.63 12.22 -8.28
CA THR A 180 10.31 12.67 -7.07
C THR A 180 11.42 11.70 -6.66
N THR A 181 12.52 12.26 -6.13
CA THR A 181 13.52 11.53 -5.34
C THR A 181 13.34 11.75 -3.83
N LYS A 182 12.57 12.79 -3.45
CA LYS A 182 12.21 13.12 -2.07
C LYS A 182 10.93 13.97 -2.00
N VAL A 183 9.93 13.51 -1.26
CA VAL A 183 8.65 14.23 -1.10
C VAL A 183 8.08 14.08 0.32
N PHE A 184 7.29 15.06 0.74
CA PHE A 184 6.47 14.97 1.95
C PHE A 184 5.00 14.88 1.57
N LEU A 185 4.36 13.75 1.88
CA LEU A 185 2.95 13.50 1.57
C LEU A 185 2.08 13.74 2.80
N CYS A 186 0.92 14.35 2.58
CA CYS A 186 -0.05 14.63 3.62
C CYS A 186 -0.55 13.32 4.23
N ARG A 187 -0.38 13.21 5.56
CA ARG A 187 -0.89 12.11 6.38
C ARG A 187 -2.01 12.54 7.32
N CYS A 188 -2.15 13.85 7.58
CA CYS A 188 -3.11 14.39 8.53
C CYS A 188 -4.52 14.61 7.95
N GLY A 189 -4.71 14.56 6.63
CA GLY A 189 -5.99 14.83 5.97
C GLY A 189 -6.33 16.30 5.74
N HIS A 190 -5.57 17.25 6.30
CA HIS A 190 -5.94 18.68 6.28
C HIS A 190 -5.15 19.57 5.32
N SER A 191 -4.19 19.02 4.56
CA SER A 191 -3.44 19.82 3.57
C SER A 191 -4.37 20.46 2.54
N GLN A 192 -4.10 21.70 2.15
CA GLN A 192 -4.78 22.37 1.03
C GLN A 192 -4.09 22.10 -0.32
N ASN A 193 -2.92 21.46 -0.29
CA ASN A 193 -2.14 21.06 -1.46
C ASN A 193 -2.02 19.54 -1.56
N LYS A 194 -3.10 18.80 -1.28
CA LYS A 194 -3.09 17.32 -1.36
C LYS A 194 -2.67 16.86 -2.76
N PRO A 195 -1.89 15.76 -2.88
CA PRO A 195 -1.46 14.84 -1.82
C PRO A 195 -0.25 15.31 -1.00
N PHE A 196 0.30 16.48 -1.28
CA PHE A 196 1.51 17.00 -0.65
C PHE A 196 1.25 17.60 0.73
N CYS A 197 2.26 17.60 1.59
CA CYS A 197 2.23 18.30 2.85
C CYS A 197 2.40 19.81 2.65
N ASP A 198 1.59 20.62 3.33
CA ASP A 198 1.66 22.09 3.33
C ASP A 198 1.85 22.68 4.75
N GLY A 199 2.20 21.82 5.72
CA GLY A 199 2.32 22.21 7.13
C GLY A 199 1.02 22.18 7.95
N SER A 200 -0.14 21.88 7.33
CA SER A 200 -1.44 21.86 8.03
C SER A 200 -1.48 20.99 9.28
N HIS A 201 -0.69 19.91 9.32
CA HIS A 201 -0.58 19.00 10.48
C HIS A 201 -0.24 19.73 11.80
N LYS A 202 0.56 20.80 11.75
CA LYS A 202 0.86 21.62 12.93
C LYS A 202 -0.36 22.40 13.41
N ARG A 203 -1.09 23.01 12.47
CA ARG A 203 -2.27 23.84 12.75
C ARG A 203 -3.42 23.03 13.34
N VAL A 204 -3.61 21.80 12.86
CA VAL A 204 -4.70 20.92 13.34
C VAL A 204 -4.29 20.03 14.52
N GLY A 205 -3.08 20.19 15.05
CA GLY A 205 -2.59 19.36 16.16
C GLY A 205 -2.59 17.86 15.85
N PHE A 206 -2.18 17.49 14.62
CA PHE A 206 -2.22 16.08 14.20
C PHE A 206 -1.33 15.20 15.09
N VAL A 207 -1.91 14.12 15.62
CA VAL A 207 -1.19 13.11 16.39
C VAL A 207 -1.11 11.81 15.59
N GLY A 208 0.10 11.32 15.36
CA GLY A 208 0.30 10.03 14.71
C GLY A 208 1.72 9.74 14.28
#